data_AF-A0A925Q1D4-F1
#
_entry.id   AF-A0A925Q1D4-F1
#
_cell.length_a   1.000
_cell.length_b   1.000
_cell.length_c   1.000
_cell.angle_alpha   90.00
_cell.angle_beta   90.00
_cell.angle_gamma   90.00
#
_symmetry.space_group_name_H-M   'P 1'
#
loop_
_entity.id
_entity.type
_entity.pdbx_description
1 polymer ?
#
loop_
_entity_poly.entity_id
_entity_poly.type
_entity_poly.pdbx_seq_one_letter_code
_entity_poly.pdbx_strand_id
1 'polypeptide(L)'
;MTRLMERRTPGFTLIETLVALVVLSTGLLGSVALLLGSLRSQTESRRESEAIGLLSDVADRIRASVAACASVVPSVPCEPVTLVTLERSRFENAATVLYPDGDIAAAIDFAPATGAAPDRFVITLRRRQAAGVDVLSLQVHARALVAG
;
A
#
# COMPACT_ATOMS: atom_id res chain seq x y z
N MET A 1 -5.76 -19.69 76.55
CA MET A 1 -4.38 -19.25 76.25
C MET A 1 -4.10 -19.48 74.76
N THR A 2 -4.44 -18.52 73.90
CA THR A 2 -4.20 -18.59 72.45
C THR A 2 -2.96 -17.77 72.10
N ARG A 3 -1.84 -18.45 71.81
CA ARG A 3 -0.67 -17.77 71.22
C ARG A 3 -1.02 -17.37 69.79
N LEU A 4 -1.09 -16.08 69.51
CA LEU A 4 -1.05 -15.55 68.15
C LEU A 4 0.36 -15.79 67.62
N MET A 5 0.51 -16.77 66.72
CA MET A 5 1.76 -16.98 65.99
C MET A 5 1.93 -15.82 65.00
N GLU A 6 2.78 -14.86 65.37
CA GLU A 6 3.31 -13.83 64.48
C GLU A 6 4.05 -14.53 63.33
N ARG A 7 3.47 -14.55 62.13
CA ARG A 7 4.15 -15.07 60.94
C ARG A 7 5.20 -14.06 60.51
N ARG A 8 6.48 -14.37 60.70
CA ARG A 8 7.58 -13.57 60.12
C ARG A 8 7.58 -13.73 58.61
N THR A 9 7.29 -12.65 57.89
CA THR A 9 7.48 -12.58 56.43
C THR A 9 8.99 -12.54 56.14
N PRO A 10 9.53 -13.47 55.33
CA PRO A 10 10.93 -13.38 54.91
C PRO A 10 11.16 -12.10 54.09
N GLY A 11 12.28 -11.42 54.35
CA GLY A 11 12.71 -10.25 53.57
C GLY A 11 13.44 -10.66 52.28
N PHE A 12 13.42 -9.77 51.29
CA PHE A 12 14.10 -9.98 50.00
C PHE A 12 15.61 -9.79 50.13
N THR A 13 16.37 -10.61 49.40
CA THR A 13 17.82 -10.45 49.31
C THR A 13 18.21 -9.45 48.22
N LEU A 14 19.39 -8.83 48.34
CA LEU A 14 19.92 -7.91 47.32
C LEU A 14 20.20 -8.62 45.98
N ILE A 15 20.59 -9.89 46.05
CA ILE A 15 20.82 -10.71 44.85
C ILE A 15 19.51 -11.05 44.13
N GLU A 16 18.42 -11.29 44.87
CA GLU A 16 17.11 -11.60 44.30
C GLU A 16 16.53 -10.41 43.54
N THR A 17 16.66 -9.20 44.08
CA THR A 17 16.23 -7.96 43.40
C THR A 17 17.09 -7.66 42.17
N LEU A 18 18.41 -7.88 42.23
CA LEU A 18 19.29 -7.73 41.06
C LEU A 18 18.92 -8.69 39.93
N VAL A 19 18.69 -9.97 40.26
CA VAL A 19 18.27 -10.97 39.27
C VAL A 19 16.90 -10.60 38.70
N ALA A 20 15.95 -10.17 39.52
CA ALA A 20 14.63 -9.73 39.06
C ALA A 20 14.73 -8.55 38.06
N LEU A 21 15.59 -7.57 38.32
CA LEU A 21 15.81 -6.43 37.41
C LEU A 21 16.47 -6.86 36.08
N VAL A 22 17.41 -7.82 36.11
CA VAL A 22 18.02 -8.37 34.90
C VAL A 22 17.00 -9.12 34.05
N VAL A 23 16.19 -9.97 34.67
CA VAL A 23 15.14 -10.72 33.96
C VAL A 23 14.08 -9.76 33.39
N LEU A 24 13.64 -8.78 34.19
CA LEU A 24 12.66 -7.77 33.78
C LEU A 24 13.17 -6.93 32.60
N SER A 25 14.39 -6.41 32.70
CA SER A 25 14.98 -5.59 31.62
C SER A 25 15.14 -6.40 30.33
N THR A 26 15.58 -7.65 30.42
CA THR A 26 15.69 -8.55 29.26
C THR A 26 14.31 -8.80 28.63
N GLY A 27 13.27 -9.02 29.45
CA GLY A 27 11.90 -9.19 28.98
C GLY A 27 11.33 -7.95 28.28
N LEU A 28 11.58 -6.76 28.83
CA LEU A 28 11.15 -5.49 28.23
C LEU A 28 11.88 -5.17 26.92
N LEU A 29 13.18 -5.49 26.81
CA LEU A 29 13.91 -5.35 25.56
C LEU A 29 13.32 -6.25 24.46
N GLY A 30 12.95 -7.48 24.82
CA GLY A 30 12.26 -8.41 23.90
C GLY A 30 10.91 -7.87 23.42
N SER A 31 10.09 -7.31 24.29
CA SER A 31 8.79 -6.76 23.90
C SER A 31 8.91 -5.54 22.99
N VAL A 32 9.91 -4.67 23.23
CA VAL A 32 10.19 -3.51 22.36
C VAL A 32 10.64 -3.95 20.98
N ALA A 33 11.49 -4.98 20.87
CA ALA A 33 11.90 -5.52 19.57
C ALA A 33 10.70 -6.01 18.74
N LEU A 34 9.75 -6.71 19.38
CA LEU A 34 8.51 -7.15 18.74
C LEU A 34 7.63 -5.96 18.33
N LEU A 35 7.51 -4.93 19.20
CA LEU A 35 6.75 -3.73 18.90
C LEU A 35 7.33 -2.99 17.68
N LEU A 36 8.66 -2.83 17.62
CA LEU A 36 9.32 -2.19 16.48
C LEU A 36 9.10 -2.98 15.18
N GLY A 37 9.13 -4.32 15.25
CA GLY A 37 8.77 -5.17 14.11
C GLY A 37 7.32 -4.95 13.65
N SER A 38 6.37 -4.90 14.59
CA SER A 38 4.96 -4.63 14.30
C SER A 38 4.73 -3.24 13.71
N LEU A 39 5.40 -2.20 14.23
CA LEU A 39 5.32 -0.85 13.68
C LEU A 39 5.82 -0.80 12.24
N ARG A 40 6.97 -1.44 11.95
CA ARG A 40 7.50 -1.53 10.58
C ARG A 40 6.50 -2.21 9.64
N SER A 41 5.98 -3.36 10.04
CA SER A 41 4.97 -4.09 9.26
C SER A 41 3.70 -3.25 9.02
N GLN A 42 3.19 -2.55 10.03
CA GLN A 42 2.04 -1.66 9.88
C GLN A 42 2.32 -0.52 8.90
N THR A 43 3.51 0.09 8.95
CA THR A 43 3.86 1.17 8.01
C THR A 43 3.96 0.67 6.57
N GLU A 44 4.45 -0.56 6.36
CA GLU A 44 4.54 -1.19 5.04
C GLU A 44 3.14 -1.50 4.48
N SER A 45 2.28 -2.15 5.27
CA SER A 45 0.90 -2.46 4.88
C SER A 45 0.06 -1.21 4.59
N ARG A 46 0.24 -0.12 5.34
CA ARG A 46 -0.41 1.16 5.05
C ARG A 46 0.01 1.72 3.69
N ARG A 47 1.32 1.74 3.41
CA ARG A 47 1.85 2.24 2.13
C ARG A 47 1.43 1.38 0.94
N GLU A 48 1.26 0.07 1.15
CA GLU A 48 0.69 -0.83 0.14
C GLU A 48 -0.80 -0.52 -0.10
N SER A 49 -1.56 -0.29 0.97
CA SER A 49 -2.98 0.06 0.86
C SER A 49 -3.19 1.38 0.10
N GLU A 50 -2.34 2.38 0.35
CA GLU A 50 -2.32 3.64 -0.40
C GLU A 50 -1.98 3.43 -1.88
N ALA A 51 -1.01 2.55 -2.18
CA ALA A 51 -0.66 2.19 -3.56
C ALA A 51 -1.85 1.57 -4.31
N ILE A 52 -2.49 0.57 -3.70
CA ILE A 52 -3.66 -0.12 -4.25
C ILE A 52 -4.81 0.86 -4.45
N GLY A 53 -5.01 1.78 -3.49
CA GLY A 53 -5.99 2.85 -3.60
C GLY A 53 -5.75 3.71 -4.84
N LEU A 54 -4.50 4.12 -5.07
CA LEU A 54 -4.13 4.90 -6.25
C LEU A 54 -4.34 4.13 -7.57
N LEU A 55 -3.93 2.86 -7.64
CA LEU A 55 -4.17 2.03 -8.83
C LEU A 55 -5.65 1.86 -9.12
N SER A 56 -6.46 1.67 -8.07
CA SER A 56 -7.90 1.49 -8.18
C SER A 56 -8.59 2.76 -8.66
N ASP A 57 -8.20 3.93 -8.13
CA ASP A 57 -8.70 5.23 -8.58
C ASP A 57 -8.42 5.47 -10.08
N VAL A 58 -7.19 5.19 -10.53
CA VAL A 58 -6.83 5.32 -11.95
C VAL A 58 -7.57 4.30 -12.81
N ALA A 59 -7.73 3.06 -12.35
CA ALA A 59 -8.54 2.05 -13.04
C ALA A 59 -10.00 2.49 -13.21
N ASP A 60 -10.60 3.07 -12.19
CA ASP A 60 -11.96 3.60 -12.22
C ASP A 60 -12.07 4.79 -13.17
N ARG A 61 -11.10 5.70 -13.13
CA ARG A 61 -11.08 6.87 -14.02
C ARG A 61 -10.91 6.47 -15.48
N ILE A 62 -10.05 5.50 -15.80
CA ILE A 62 -9.93 4.94 -17.15
C ILE A 62 -11.26 4.32 -17.61
N ARG A 63 -11.90 3.50 -16.77
CA ARG A 63 -13.21 2.90 -17.11
C ARG A 63 -14.27 3.96 -17.38
N ALA A 64 -14.34 4.99 -16.54
CA ALA A 64 -15.26 6.11 -16.70
C ALA A 64 -14.96 6.94 -17.96
N SER A 65 -13.68 7.24 -18.23
CA SER A 65 -13.24 7.95 -19.43
C SER A 65 -13.58 7.19 -20.71
N VAL A 66 -13.35 5.87 -20.74
CA VAL A 66 -13.72 5.01 -21.88
C VAL A 66 -15.24 4.97 -22.08
N ALA A 67 -16.01 4.85 -21.00
CA ALA A 67 -17.47 4.85 -21.07
C ALA A 67 -18.05 6.20 -21.52
N ALA A 68 -17.50 7.32 -21.04
CA ALA A 68 -17.91 8.68 -21.43
C ALA A 68 -17.59 8.97 -22.91
N CYS A 69 -16.45 8.49 -23.38
CA CYS A 69 -16.07 8.51 -24.79
C CYS A 69 -17.07 7.76 -25.67
N ALA A 70 -17.60 6.63 -25.21
CA ALA A 70 -18.62 5.90 -25.95
C ALA A 70 -20.02 6.57 -25.94
N SER A 71 -20.30 7.51 -25.04
CA SER A 71 -21.70 7.90 -24.74
C SER A 71 -22.06 9.39 -24.75
N VAL A 72 -21.12 10.35 -24.63
CA VAL A 72 -21.50 11.74 -24.27
C VAL A 72 -21.04 12.84 -25.24
N VAL A 73 -19.99 12.68 -26.05
CA VAL A 73 -19.50 13.78 -26.91
C VAL A 73 -19.13 13.31 -28.32
N PRO A 74 -19.95 13.60 -29.35
CA PRO A 74 -19.66 13.17 -30.73
C PRO A 74 -18.52 13.94 -31.41
N SER A 75 -17.94 14.95 -30.77
CA SER A 75 -16.91 15.83 -31.35
C SER A 75 -15.48 15.58 -30.83
N VAL A 76 -15.29 14.70 -29.84
CA VAL A 76 -13.95 14.25 -29.44
C VAL A 76 -13.73 12.87 -30.08
N PRO A 77 -12.86 12.74 -31.09
CA PRO A 77 -12.48 11.42 -31.56
C PRO A 77 -11.92 10.66 -30.37
N CYS A 78 -12.58 9.57 -30.02
CA CYS A 78 -12.20 8.70 -28.92
C CYS A 78 -10.99 7.89 -29.35
N GLU A 79 -9.88 8.58 -29.55
CA GLU A 79 -8.61 7.97 -29.84
C GLU A 79 -8.05 7.47 -28.51
N PRO A 80 -7.95 6.14 -28.31
CA PRO A 80 -7.56 5.56 -27.01
C PRO A 80 -6.23 6.11 -26.50
N VAL A 81 -5.35 6.52 -27.41
CA VAL A 81 -4.01 7.05 -27.14
C VAL A 81 -4.06 8.40 -26.42
N THR A 82 -4.97 9.32 -26.78
CA THR A 82 -5.00 10.68 -26.19
C THR A 82 -5.54 10.67 -24.77
N LEU A 83 -6.60 9.91 -24.51
CA LEU A 83 -7.17 9.72 -23.16
C LEU A 83 -6.14 9.11 -22.21
N VAL A 84 -5.41 8.09 -22.66
CA VAL A 84 -4.44 7.41 -21.80
C VAL A 84 -3.19 8.23 -21.58
N THR A 85 -2.77 9.07 -22.52
CA THR A 85 -1.66 10.00 -22.28
C THR A 85 -2.00 10.95 -21.13
N LEU A 86 -3.23 11.48 -21.09
CA LEU A 86 -3.70 12.32 -20.00
C LEU A 86 -3.76 11.54 -18.67
N GLU A 87 -4.38 10.37 -18.69
CA GLU A 87 -4.53 9.53 -17.49
C GLU A 87 -3.18 9.07 -16.93
N ARG A 88 -2.22 8.75 -17.81
CA ARG A 88 -0.84 8.46 -17.46
C ARG A 88 -0.19 9.64 -16.73
N SER A 89 -0.29 10.86 -17.28
CA SER A 89 0.32 12.04 -16.63
C SER A 89 -0.29 12.33 -15.26
N ARG A 90 -1.60 12.15 -15.10
CA ARG A 90 -2.28 12.26 -13.78
C ARG A 90 -1.79 11.21 -12.80
N PHE A 91 -1.63 9.98 -13.27
CA PHE A 91 -1.12 8.88 -12.46
C PHE A 91 0.33 9.11 -12.03
N GLU A 92 1.19 9.58 -12.94
CA GLU A 92 2.58 9.95 -12.65
C GLU A 92 2.67 11.09 -11.62
N ASN A 93 1.84 12.13 -11.76
CA ASN A 93 1.77 13.23 -10.80
C ASN A 93 1.31 12.76 -9.41
N ALA A 94 0.25 11.95 -9.35
CA ALA A 94 -0.27 11.43 -8.08
C ALA A 94 0.71 10.44 -7.42
N ALA A 95 1.40 9.62 -8.21
CA ALA A 95 2.44 8.72 -7.70
C ALA A 95 3.61 9.52 -7.09
N THR A 96 3.99 10.65 -7.68
CA THR A 96 5.06 11.54 -7.17
C THR A 96 4.68 12.15 -5.82
N VAL A 97 3.41 12.50 -5.61
CA VAL A 97 2.92 13.01 -4.32
C VAL A 97 2.95 11.93 -3.25
N LEU A 98 2.59 10.69 -3.60
CA LEU A 98 2.55 9.58 -2.65
C LEU A 98 3.96 9.04 -2.30
N TYR A 99 4.91 9.17 -3.23
CA TYR A 99 6.29 8.69 -3.08
C TYR A 99 7.29 9.78 -3.46
N PRO A 100 7.50 10.78 -2.58
CA PRO A 100 8.35 11.94 -2.86
C PRO A 100 9.84 11.59 -3.00
N ASP A 101 10.27 10.42 -2.52
CA ASP A 101 11.66 9.96 -2.56
C ASP A 101 12.15 9.60 -3.99
N GLY A 102 11.27 9.66 -5.01
CA GLY A 102 11.64 9.72 -6.43
C GLY A 102 11.95 8.37 -7.10
N ASP A 103 11.97 7.26 -6.36
CA ASP A 103 12.26 5.92 -6.89
C ASP A 103 11.02 5.15 -7.38
N ILE A 104 10.16 5.81 -8.16
CA ILE A 104 8.92 5.23 -8.68
C ILE A 104 8.89 5.24 -10.20
N ALA A 105 8.30 4.19 -10.78
CA ALA A 105 7.96 4.14 -12.19
C ALA A 105 6.50 3.72 -12.32
N ALA A 106 5.69 4.59 -12.90
CA ALA A 106 4.29 4.36 -13.22
C ALA A 106 4.18 4.12 -14.73
N ALA A 107 3.47 3.06 -15.12
CA ALA A 107 3.18 2.76 -16.52
C ALA A 107 1.73 2.31 -16.67
N ILE A 108 1.13 2.72 -17.78
CA ILE A 108 -0.18 2.26 -18.22
C ILE A 108 0.02 1.72 -19.62
N ASP A 109 -0.22 0.42 -19.77
CA ASP A 109 -0.08 -0.32 -21.02
C ASP A 109 -1.44 -0.87 -21.47
N PHE A 110 -1.61 -1.07 -22.78
CA PHE A 110 -2.84 -1.60 -23.35
C PHE A 110 -2.68 -3.03 -23.84
N ALA A 111 -3.77 -3.79 -23.82
CA ALA A 111 -3.82 -5.13 -24.39
C ALA A 111 -5.11 -5.35 -25.22
N PRO A 112 -5.03 -5.66 -26.52
CA PRO A 112 -3.83 -5.60 -27.38
C PRO A 112 -3.38 -4.16 -27.65
N ALA A 113 -2.08 -3.96 -27.84
CA ALA A 113 -1.44 -2.64 -27.89
C ALA A 113 -1.76 -1.78 -29.14
N THR A 114 -2.64 -2.21 -30.06
CA THR A 114 -2.76 -1.60 -31.40
C THR A 114 -4.19 -1.28 -31.84
N GLY A 115 -4.39 -0.02 -32.27
CA GLY A 115 -5.26 0.40 -33.39
C GLY A 115 -6.79 0.38 -33.22
N ALA A 116 -7.32 -0.30 -32.21
CA ALA A 116 -8.74 -0.31 -31.86
C ALA A 116 -8.93 0.07 -30.39
N ALA A 117 -10.16 0.42 -29.97
CA ALA A 117 -10.48 0.60 -28.56
C ALA A 117 -10.11 -0.68 -27.78
N PRO A 118 -9.11 -0.63 -26.89
CA PRO A 118 -8.61 -1.83 -26.22
C PRO A 118 -9.59 -2.25 -25.12
N ASP A 119 -9.89 -3.55 -25.05
CA ASP A 119 -10.77 -4.12 -24.02
C ASP A 119 -10.08 -4.29 -22.66
N ARG A 120 -8.74 -4.19 -22.63
CA ARG A 120 -7.91 -4.43 -21.44
C ARG A 120 -6.78 -3.42 -21.30
N PHE A 121 -6.55 -3.00 -20.07
CA PHE A 121 -5.50 -2.09 -19.64
C PHE A 121 -4.69 -2.76 -18.53
N VAL A 122 -3.38 -2.55 -18.52
CA VAL A 122 -2.47 -3.02 -17.47
C VAL A 122 -1.86 -1.79 -16.84
N ILE A 123 -2.13 -1.57 -15.56
CA ILE A 123 -1.56 -0.47 -14.77
C ILE A 123 -0.46 -1.07 -13.91
N THR A 124 0.76 -0.58 -14.08
CA THR A 124 1.93 -1.03 -13.33
C THR A 124 2.49 0.12 -12.51
N LEU A 125 2.68 -0.12 -11.21
CA LEU A 125 3.39 0.77 -10.31
C LEU A 125 4.58 0.01 -9.75
N ARG A 126 5.77 0.51 -10.07
CA ARG A 126 7.04 -0.01 -9.55
C ARG A 126 7.62 1.00 -8.58
N ARG A 127 8.05 0.53 -7.42
CA ARG A 127 8.64 1.35 -6.34
C ARG A 127 9.90 0.68 -5.83
N ARG A 128 10.94 1.46 -5.51
CA ARG A 128 12.07 0.97 -4.71
C ARG A 128 11.75 1.12 -3.23
N GLN A 129 11.93 0.04 -2.48
CA GLN A 129 11.84 -0.01 -1.03
C GLN A 129 13.20 -0.39 -0.43
N ALA A 130 13.36 -0.22 0.88
CA ALA A 130 14.57 -0.64 1.59
C ALA A 130 14.88 -2.15 1.43
N ALA A 131 13.84 -2.96 1.19
CA ALA A 131 13.95 -4.42 0.97
C ALA A 131 14.16 -4.83 -0.50
N GLY A 132 14.05 -3.92 -1.48
CA GLY A 132 14.15 -4.25 -2.90
C GLY A 132 13.20 -3.46 -3.79
N VAL A 133 12.97 -3.91 -5.03
CA VAL A 133 12.00 -3.30 -5.94
C VAL A 133 10.68 -4.06 -5.85
N ASP A 134 9.62 -3.33 -5.55
CA ASP A 134 8.25 -3.82 -5.43
C ASP A 134 7.47 -3.39 -6.68
N VAL A 135 6.74 -4.32 -7.30
CA VAL A 135 5.98 -4.10 -8.53
C VAL A 135 4.55 -4.55 -8.30
N LEU A 136 3.64 -3.59 -8.32
CA LEU A 136 2.21 -3.83 -8.27
C LEU A 136 1.65 -3.70 -9.68
N SER A 137 0.90 -4.71 -10.13
CA SER A 137 0.22 -4.70 -11.43
C SER A 137 -1.27 -4.96 -11.25
N LEU A 138 -2.09 -4.17 -11.92
CA LEU A 138 -3.55 -4.31 -11.94
C LEU A 138 -4.03 -4.41 -13.39
N GLN A 139 -4.76 -5.47 -13.69
CA GLN A 139 -5.41 -5.65 -14.98
C GLN A 139 -6.84 -5.15 -14.93
N VAL A 140 -7.18 -4.20 -15.79
CA VAL A 140 -8.49 -3.57 -15.88
C VAL A 140 -9.14 -3.94 -17.20
N HIS A 141 -10.42 -4.29 -17.15
CA HIS A 141 -11.23 -4.49 -18.34
C HIS A 141 -12.13 -3.27 -18.55
N ALA A 142 -12.06 -2.63 -19.71
CA ALA A 142 -12.97 -1.55 -20.07
C ALA A 142 -13.62 -1.91 -21.41
N ARG A 143 -14.88 -2.32 -21.36
CA ARG A 143 -15.66 -2.63 -22.56
C ARG A 143 -16.38 -1.35 -22.98
N ALA A 144 -16.11 -0.84 -24.17
CA ALA A 144 -16.91 0.23 -24.75
C ALA A 144 -18.31 -0.31 -25.03
N LEU A 145 -19.36 0.29 -24.46
CA LEU A 145 -20.74 0.06 -24.86
C LEU A 145 -20.91 0.68 -26.25
N VAL A 146 -20.66 -0.10 -27.29
CA VAL A 146 -21.02 0.28 -28.65
C VAL A 146 -22.54 0.34 -28.69
N ALA A 147 -23.10 1.55 -28.78
CA ALA A 147 -24.51 1.74 -29.10
C ALA A 147 -24.75 1.14 -30.49
N GLY A 148 -25.52 0.06 -30.53
CA GLY A 148 -26.04 -0.51 -31.78
C GLY A 148 -27.20 0.31 -32.33
#